data_AF-A0A4D6XE38-F1
#
_entry.id   AF-A0A4D6XE38-F1
#
_cell.length_a   1.000
_cell.length_b   1.000
_cell.length_c   1.000
_cell.angle_alpha   90.00
_cell.angle_beta   90.00
_cell.angle_gamma   90.00
#
_symmetry.space_group_name_H-M   'P 1'
#
loop_
_entity.id
_entity.type
_entity.pdbx_description
1 polymer ?
#
loop_
_entity_poly.entity_id
_entity_poly.type
_entity_poly.pdbx_seq_one_letter_code
_entity_poly.pdbx_strand_id
1 'polypeptide(L)'
;MDGSTSRSLSVATPSETNLTATVLDLDQRTLLLTAANTGSGTSTSSLVFANQLAMMSAGSVLLIDSSNTGNNLSQQLGLGKLRGFTDLLFDQDTPPLAQDCIVRLADQPFDILPGGTFRRGRERLDPERLRILLAQLSVHYRFVVIDGEAVYASADSLVIGTLVDGVILVVCAEETRWEVAQAAAQRLTQAGARLIGSVFNKRKYYMPKWLYDNL
;
A
#
# COMPACT_ATOMS: atom_id res chain seq x y z
N MET A 1 32.61 -11.59 -17.56
CA MET A 1 31.94 -12.50 -18.52
C MET A 1 30.92 -13.32 -17.74
N ASP A 2 30.01 -12.67 -17.02
CA ASP A 2 28.83 -11.92 -17.48
C ASP A 2 27.65 -12.86 -17.72
N GLY A 3 26.69 -12.77 -16.81
CA GLY A 3 25.45 -13.55 -16.86
C GLY A 3 24.52 -13.25 -15.68
N SER A 4 24.56 -12.01 -15.15
CA SER A 4 23.54 -11.55 -14.19
C SER A 4 22.29 -11.19 -14.97
N THR A 5 21.37 -12.14 -15.08
CA THR A 5 20.03 -11.94 -15.60
C THR A 5 19.24 -11.02 -14.65
N SER A 6 19.37 -9.71 -14.89
CA SER A 6 18.44 -8.71 -14.38
C SER A 6 17.05 -9.04 -14.92
N ARG A 7 16.20 -9.66 -14.11
CA ARG A 7 14.76 -9.74 -14.38
C ARG A 7 14.20 -8.35 -14.14
N SER A 8 14.13 -7.55 -15.20
CA SER A 8 13.26 -6.40 -15.24
C SER A 8 11.83 -6.91 -15.05
N LEU A 9 11.27 -6.70 -13.84
CA LEU A 9 9.84 -6.83 -13.64
C LEU A 9 9.21 -5.69 -14.43
N SER A 10 8.69 -5.99 -15.62
CA SER A 10 7.73 -5.12 -16.26
C SER A 10 6.60 -4.91 -15.26
N VAL A 11 6.30 -3.65 -14.93
CA VAL A 11 5.00 -3.31 -14.35
C VAL A 11 4.00 -4.00 -15.24
N ALA A 12 3.31 -5.03 -14.69
CA ALA A 12 2.32 -5.76 -15.46
C ALA A 12 1.41 -4.72 -16.08
N THR A 13 1.30 -4.72 -17.41
CA THR A 13 0.40 -3.82 -18.14
C THR A 13 -0.90 -3.81 -17.36
N PRO A 14 -1.39 -2.63 -16.90
CA PRO A 14 -2.45 -2.53 -15.91
C PRO A 14 -3.51 -3.51 -16.35
N SER A 15 -3.62 -4.60 -15.62
CA SER A 15 -4.66 -5.55 -15.92
C SER A 15 -5.92 -4.71 -15.73
N GLU A 16 -6.86 -4.83 -16.65
CA GLU A 16 -8.15 -4.13 -16.62
C GLU A 16 -9.03 -4.65 -15.48
N THR A 17 -8.40 -4.89 -14.34
CA THR A 17 -8.69 -5.88 -13.33
C THR A 17 -8.67 -5.24 -11.95
N ASN A 18 -8.34 -3.95 -11.85
CA ASN A 18 -8.62 -3.11 -10.69
C ASN A 18 -9.66 -2.06 -11.10
N LEU A 19 -10.94 -2.45 -11.06
CA LEU A 19 -12.03 -1.48 -11.15
C LEU A 19 -12.02 -0.69 -9.84
N THR A 20 -11.41 0.50 -9.89
CA THR A 20 -11.38 1.45 -8.79
C THR A 20 -12.76 2.10 -8.67
N ALA A 21 -13.68 1.47 -7.94
CA ALA A 21 -14.89 2.14 -7.46
C ALA A 21 -14.51 2.96 -6.21
N THR A 22 -13.68 4.00 -6.41
CA THR A 22 -13.31 4.93 -5.35
C THR A 22 -13.89 6.28 -5.73
N VAL A 23 -14.85 6.76 -4.94
CA VAL A 23 -15.14 8.20 -4.91
C VAL A 23 -13.96 8.83 -4.19
N LEU A 24 -12.94 9.22 -4.96
CA LEU A 24 -11.78 9.92 -4.42
C LEU A 24 -12.20 11.34 -4.06
N ASP A 25 -12.41 11.55 -2.76
CA ASP A 25 -12.44 12.87 -2.18
C ASP A 25 -10.99 13.41 -2.18
N LEU A 26 -10.72 14.42 -3.01
CA LEU A 26 -9.38 14.96 -3.25
C LEU A 26 -8.79 15.71 -2.04
N ASP A 27 -9.56 15.87 -0.97
CA ASP A 27 -9.11 16.35 0.33
C ASP A 27 -8.41 15.25 1.14
N GLN A 28 -8.63 13.96 0.82
CA GLN A 28 -7.96 12.84 1.47
C GLN A 28 -6.53 12.69 0.94
N ARG A 29 -5.55 12.86 1.81
CA ARG A 29 -4.12 12.86 1.43
C ARG A 29 -3.41 11.58 1.86
N THR A 30 -3.85 10.96 2.94
CA THR A 30 -3.26 9.74 3.49
C THR A 30 -4.22 8.56 3.33
N LEU A 31 -3.80 7.52 2.60
CA LEU A 31 -4.66 6.43 2.18
C LEU A 31 -4.02 5.08 2.49
N LEU A 32 -4.74 4.22 3.22
CA LEU A 32 -4.32 2.84 3.45
C LEU A 32 -5.01 1.89 2.48
N LEU A 33 -4.23 1.08 1.77
CA LEU A 33 -4.75 -0.11 1.10
C LEU A 33 -4.47 -1.32 1.98
N THR A 34 -5.50 -2.12 2.25
CA THR A 34 -5.39 -3.36 3.02
C THR A 34 -6.36 -4.40 2.48
N ALA A 35 -6.26 -5.64 2.92
CA ALA A 35 -7.16 -6.72 2.55
C ALA A 35 -7.60 -7.51 3.77
N ALA A 36 -8.63 -8.34 3.63
CA ALA A 36 -9.00 -9.28 4.68
C ALA A 36 -7.87 -10.28 4.94
N ASN A 37 -7.37 -10.92 3.88
CA ASN A 37 -6.37 -11.98 3.93
C ASN A 37 -5.13 -11.64 3.09
N THR A 38 -4.01 -12.29 3.43
CA THR A 38 -2.78 -12.23 2.64
C THR A 38 -2.99 -12.80 1.24
N GLY A 39 -2.20 -12.34 0.26
CA GLY A 39 -2.31 -12.83 -1.13
C GLY A 39 -3.46 -12.24 -1.96
N SER A 40 -4.21 -11.28 -1.41
CA SER A 40 -5.28 -10.56 -2.12
C SER A 40 -4.77 -9.58 -3.19
N GLY A 41 -3.46 -9.34 -3.21
CA GLY A 41 -2.79 -8.42 -4.16
C GLY A 41 -2.86 -6.95 -3.73
N THR A 42 -2.79 -6.69 -2.43
CA THR A 42 -2.70 -5.33 -1.87
C THR A 42 -1.52 -4.57 -2.45
N SER A 43 -0.30 -5.11 -2.40
CA SER A 43 0.92 -4.45 -2.92
C SER A 43 0.82 -4.08 -4.40
N THR A 44 0.29 -4.98 -5.22
CA THR A 44 0.03 -4.69 -6.65
C THR A 44 -1.00 -3.57 -6.82
N SER A 45 -2.07 -3.60 -6.03
CA SER A 45 -3.11 -2.56 -6.05
C SER A 45 -2.55 -1.21 -5.59
N SER A 46 -1.69 -1.21 -4.57
CA SER A 46 -1.02 -0.02 -4.02
C SER A 46 -0.09 0.63 -5.04
N LEU A 47 0.69 -0.16 -5.78
CA LEU A 47 1.54 0.33 -6.88
C LEU A 47 0.71 0.98 -8.00
N VAL A 48 -0.33 0.27 -8.48
CA VAL A 48 -1.19 0.78 -9.56
C VAL A 48 -1.91 2.05 -9.11
N PHE A 49 -2.41 2.08 -7.87
CA PHE A 49 -3.11 3.22 -7.31
C PHE A 49 -2.18 4.44 -7.15
N ALA A 50 -0.96 4.25 -6.62
CA ALA A 50 0.04 5.33 -6.52
C ALA A 50 0.41 5.89 -7.91
N ASN A 51 0.57 5.02 -8.92
CA ASN A 51 0.83 5.44 -10.28
C ASN A 51 -0.33 6.27 -10.86
N GLN A 52 -1.58 5.82 -10.68
CA GLN A 52 -2.76 6.56 -11.13
C GLN A 52 -2.87 7.93 -10.47
N LEU A 53 -2.65 8.02 -9.15
CA LEU A 53 -2.62 9.30 -8.43
C LEU A 53 -1.54 10.24 -8.98
N ALA A 54 -0.35 9.72 -9.26
CA ALA A 54 0.76 10.50 -9.82
C ALA A 54 0.47 11.00 -11.24
N MET A 55 -0.29 10.24 -12.05
CA MET A 55 -0.69 10.64 -13.39
C MET A 55 -1.87 11.62 -13.42
N MET A 56 -2.84 11.47 -12.51
CA MET A 56 -4.07 12.27 -12.49
C MET A 56 -3.91 13.59 -11.75
N SER A 57 -2.96 13.70 -10.84
CA SER A 57 -2.79 14.87 -9.98
C SER A 57 -1.48 15.60 -10.22
N ALA A 58 -1.46 16.90 -9.97
CA ALA A 58 -0.26 17.72 -10.08
C ALA A 58 0.69 17.64 -8.86
N GLY A 59 0.47 16.72 -7.92
CA GLY A 59 1.18 16.68 -6.65
C GLY A 59 2.01 15.41 -6.46
N SER A 60 3.09 15.53 -5.67
CA SER A 60 3.98 14.42 -5.34
C SER A 60 3.23 13.30 -4.60
N VAL A 61 3.50 12.06 -5.00
CA VAL A 61 2.94 10.85 -4.38
C VAL A 61 4.08 10.07 -3.71
N LEU A 62 3.83 9.59 -2.50
CA LEU A 62 4.69 8.67 -1.77
C LEU A 62 3.96 7.35 -1.56
N LEU A 63 4.59 6.22 -1.89
CA LEU A 63 4.15 4.89 -1.54
C LEU A 63 4.97 4.33 -0.38
N ILE A 64 4.33 4.00 0.73
CA ILE A 64 4.94 3.42 1.92
C ILE A 64 4.68 1.92 1.94
N ASP A 65 5.73 1.09 2.02
CA ASP A 65 5.59 -0.31 2.40
C ASP A 65 5.52 -0.41 3.92
N SER A 66 4.36 -0.78 4.47
CA SER A 66 4.20 -0.96 5.92
C SER A 66 4.34 -2.42 6.38
N SER A 67 4.57 -3.35 5.45
CA SER A 67 4.60 -4.78 5.72
C SER A 67 5.95 -5.21 6.29
N ASN A 68 5.88 -5.95 7.40
CA ASN A 68 7.00 -6.59 8.05
C ASN A 68 7.19 -8.05 7.58
N THR A 69 6.42 -8.50 6.59
CA THR A 69 6.54 -9.86 6.03
C THR A 69 7.75 -10.01 5.10
N GLY A 70 8.29 -11.23 5.00
CA GLY A 70 9.42 -11.55 4.12
C GLY A 70 9.11 -11.53 2.61
N ASN A 71 7.86 -11.26 2.19
CA ASN A 71 7.45 -11.17 0.79
C ASN A 71 6.67 -9.86 0.53
N ASN A 72 7.13 -8.77 1.14
CA ASN A 72 6.54 -7.45 1.00
C ASN A 72 6.95 -6.74 -0.30
N LEU A 73 6.34 -5.58 -0.53
CA LEU A 73 6.59 -4.73 -1.69
C LEU A 73 8.09 -4.39 -1.84
N SER A 74 8.78 -4.12 -0.73
CA SER A 74 10.21 -3.77 -0.74
C SER A 74 11.07 -4.92 -1.25
N GLN A 75 10.79 -6.17 -0.87
CA GLN A 75 11.50 -7.32 -1.42
C GLN A 75 11.24 -7.47 -2.92
N GLN A 76 9.99 -7.26 -3.36
CA GLN A 76 9.60 -7.35 -4.77
C GLN A 76 10.31 -6.29 -5.64
N LEU A 77 10.57 -5.11 -5.07
CA LEU A 77 11.27 -4.01 -5.74
C LEU A 77 12.79 -4.01 -5.53
N GLY A 78 13.36 -5.00 -4.81
CA GLY A 78 14.79 -5.04 -4.51
C GLY A 78 15.28 -4.03 -3.48
N LEU A 79 14.36 -3.41 -2.72
CA LEU A 79 14.61 -2.37 -1.71
C LEU A 79 14.74 -2.95 -0.28
N GLY A 80 14.63 -4.27 -0.11
CA GLY A 80 14.57 -4.93 1.19
C GLY A 80 15.79 -4.82 2.11
N LYS A 81 16.87 -4.18 1.64
CA LYS A 81 18.10 -3.91 2.42
C LYS A 81 18.25 -2.42 2.79
N LEU A 82 17.29 -1.59 2.40
CA LEU A 82 17.31 -0.16 2.67
C LEU A 82 16.56 0.13 3.96
N ARG A 83 17.03 1.16 4.68
CA ARG A 83 16.30 1.70 5.82
C ARG A 83 14.98 2.32 5.35
N GLY A 84 13.97 2.28 6.20
CA GLY A 84 12.60 2.59 5.79
C GLY A 84 11.64 2.77 6.95
N PHE A 85 10.39 2.40 6.71
CA PHE A 85 9.25 2.58 7.61
C PHE A 85 9.49 1.99 9.00
N THR A 86 10.02 0.76 9.10
CA THR A 86 10.32 0.14 10.38
C THR A 86 11.48 0.82 11.10
N ASP A 87 12.51 1.27 10.39
CA ASP A 87 13.63 1.99 11.01
C ASP A 87 13.16 3.32 11.59
N LEU A 88 12.32 4.07 10.87
CA LEU A 88 11.80 5.37 11.34
C LEU A 88 10.93 5.26 12.60
N LEU A 89 10.20 4.16 12.74
CA LEU A 89 9.22 4.00 13.82
C LEU A 89 9.78 3.26 15.05
N PHE A 90 10.80 2.43 14.88
CA PHE A 90 11.24 1.49 15.92
C PHE A 90 12.72 1.59 16.30
N ASP A 91 13.60 2.10 15.42
CA ASP A 91 15.02 2.26 15.72
C ASP A 91 15.23 3.53 16.57
N GLN A 92 15.18 3.39 17.90
CA GLN A 92 15.34 4.50 18.83
C GLN A 92 16.80 4.81 19.15
N ASP A 93 17.70 3.84 18.96
CA ASP A 93 19.12 4.00 19.25
C ASP A 93 19.82 4.77 18.14
N THR A 94 19.41 4.56 16.89
CA THR A 94 20.02 5.20 15.70
C THR A 94 18.99 5.68 14.68
N PRO A 95 17.97 6.47 15.05
CA PRO A 95 16.87 6.82 14.15
C PRO A 95 17.38 7.54 12.88
N PRO A 96 16.98 7.09 11.67
CA PRO A 96 17.32 7.80 10.44
C PRO A 96 16.45 9.06 10.29
N LEU A 97 16.87 9.98 9.41
CA LEU A 97 15.97 11.01 8.90
C LEU A 97 15.04 10.40 7.85
N ALA A 98 13.78 10.83 7.83
CA ALA A 98 12.78 10.32 6.89
C ALA A 98 13.22 10.47 5.42
N GLN A 99 13.76 11.65 5.07
CA GLN A 99 14.26 11.94 3.72
C GLN A 99 15.37 11.00 3.25
N ASP A 100 16.20 10.46 4.16
CA ASP A 100 17.31 9.58 3.82
C ASP A 100 16.84 8.13 3.55
N CYS A 101 15.59 7.83 3.92
CA CYS A 101 14.96 6.53 3.69
C CYS A 101 14.09 6.51 2.43
N ILE A 102 13.79 7.66 1.85
CA ILE A 102 12.92 7.76 0.68
C ILE A 102 13.73 7.51 -0.59
N VAL A 103 13.21 6.65 -1.46
CA VAL A 103 13.86 6.20 -2.68
C VAL A 103 13.01 6.60 -3.88
N ARG A 104 13.67 7.13 -4.90
CA ARG A 104 13.05 7.37 -6.21
C ARG A 104 13.50 6.30 -7.19
N LEU A 105 12.55 5.58 -7.77
CA LEU A 105 12.82 4.63 -8.85
C LEU A 105 12.67 5.33 -10.20
N ALA A 106 13.60 5.10 -11.12
CA ALA A 106 13.62 5.80 -12.40
C ALA A 106 12.40 5.50 -13.30
N ASP A 107 11.80 4.33 -13.11
CA ASP A 107 10.66 3.80 -13.84
C ASP A 107 9.30 4.09 -13.16
N GLN A 108 9.30 4.79 -12.02
CA GLN A 108 8.07 5.12 -11.28
C GLN A 108 7.88 6.64 -11.20
N PRO A 109 6.64 7.15 -11.38
CA PRO A 109 6.34 8.58 -11.27
C PRO A 109 6.16 9.07 -9.82
N PHE A 110 6.35 8.19 -8.83
CA PHE A 110 6.18 8.45 -7.40
C PHE A 110 7.43 8.00 -6.62
N ASP A 111 7.57 8.51 -5.41
CA ASP A 111 8.65 8.10 -4.51
C ASP A 111 8.18 6.94 -3.60
N ILE A 112 9.13 6.20 -3.02
CA ILE A 112 8.86 5.03 -2.20
C ILE A 112 9.57 5.16 -0.85
N LEU A 113 8.84 4.88 0.23
CA LEU A 113 9.43 4.59 1.54
C LEU A 113 9.41 3.07 1.74
N PRO A 114 10.58 2.39 1.67
CA PRO A 114 10.65 0.94 1.86
C PRO A 114 10.20 0.51 3.26
N GLY A 115 9.97 -0.79 3.44
CA GLY A 115 9.55 -1.39 4.71
C GLY A 115 10.61 -1.27 5.80
N GLY A 116 11.89 -1.29 5.41
CA GLY A 116 13.01 -1.06 6.31
C GLY A 116 13.82 -2.31 6.68
N THR A 117 14.94 -2.06 7.34
CA THR A 117 15.88 -3.09 7.82
C THR A 117 15.66 -3.46 9.27
N PHE A 118 15.05 -2.58 10.07
CA PHE A 118 14.76 -2.88 11.46
C PHE A 118 13.81 -4.08 11.57
N ARG A 119 14.26 -5.12 12.29
CA ARG A 119 13.48 -6.34 12.53
C ARG A 119 12.83 -6.23 13.90
N ARG A 120 11.53 -5.94 13.89
CA ARG A 120 10.73 -5.87 15.12
C ARG A 120 10.61 -7.25 15.76
N GLY A 121 10.84 -7.32 17.06
CA GLY A 121 10.57 -8.49 17.90
C GLY A 121 9.17 -8.43 18.49
N ARG A 122 9.01 -7.75 19.63
CA ARG A 122 7.73 -7.60 20.36
C ARG A 122 7.21 -6.16 20.36
N GLU A 123 7.96 -5.25 19.76
CA GLU A 123 7.61 -3.85 19.69
C GLU A 123 6.31 -3.68 18.90
N ARG A 124 5.40 -2.88 19.45
CA ARG A 124 4.12 -2.56 18.83
C ARG A 124 4.21 -1.22 18.13
N LEU A 125 3.45 -1.07 17.05
CA LEU A 125 3.29 0.22 16.39
C LEU A 125 2.71 1.25 17.36
N ASP A 126 3.49 2.30 17.63
CA ASP A 126 3.07 3.44 18.43
C ASP A 126 2.26 4.41 17.55
N PRO A 127 0.96 4.62 17.83
CA PRO A 127 0.12 5.52 17.05
C PRO A 127 0.64 6.95 17.00
N GLU A 128 1.24 7.45 18.10
CA GLU A 128 1.72 8.84 18.15
C GLU A 128 2.95 9.04 17.27
N ARG A 129 3.87 8.07 17.26
CA ARG A 129 5.03 8.11 16.35
C ARG A 129 4.60 8.05 14.90
N LEU A 130 3.65 7.19 14.57
CA LEU A 130 3.11 7.10 13.22
C LEU A 130 2.42 8.41 12.81
N ARG A 131 1.61 9.00 13.69
CA ARG A 131 0.94 10.28 13.45
C ARG A 131 1.94 11.40 13.14
N ILE A 132 3.04 11.47 13.90
CA ILE A 132 4.13 12.44 13.66
C ILE A 132 4.79 12.20 12.29
N LEU A 133 5.12 10.95 11.97
CA LEU A 133 5.71 10.59 10.69
C LEU A 133 4.79 10.95 9.51
N LEU A 134 3.51 10.58 9.57
CA LEU A 134 2.54 10.89 8.51
C LEU A 134 2.34 12.42 8.36
N ALA A 135 2.33 13.17 9.45
CA ALA A 135 2.26 14.63 9.40
C ALA A 135 3.49 15.23 8.72
N GLN A 136 4.70 14.74 9.03
CA GLN A 136 5.94 15.17 8.37
C GLN A 136 5.92 14.87 6.86
N LEU A 137 5.52 13.66 6.46
CA LEU A 137 5.47 13.27 5.06
C LEU A 137 4.41 14.05 4.28
N SER A 138 3.26 14.35 4.89
CA SER A 138 2.16 15.10 4.26
C SER A 138 2.48 16.56 3.97
N VAL A 139 3.59 17.11 4.53
CA VAL A 139 4.11 18.43 4.16
C VAL A 139 4.74 18.42 2.77
N HIS A 140 5.38 17.30 2.39
CA HIS A 140 6.15 17.18 1.15
C HIS A 140 5.39 16.45 0.05
N TYR A 141 4.46 15.58 0.43
CA TYR A 141 3.67 14.77 -0.48
C TYR A 141 2.20 15.18 -0.45
N ARG A 142 1.63 15.38 -1.65
CA ARG A 142 0.20 15.61 -1.78
C ARG A 142 -0.60 14.36 -1.41
N PHE A 143 -0.08 13.18 -1.78
CA PHE A 143 -0.67 11.90 -1.43
C PHE A 143 0.38 10.97 -0.80
N VAL A 144 -0.01 10.30 0.28
CA VAL A 144 0.73 9.24 0.93
C VAL A 144 -0.13 7.98 0.89
N VAL A 145 0.28 7.03 0.06
CA VAL A 145 -0.35 5.72 -0.08
C VAL A 145 0.41 4.73 0.79
N ILE A 146 -0.30 3.97 1.62
CA ILE A 146 0.29 2.97 2.51
C ILE A 146 -0.14 1.59 2.03
N ASP A 147 0.83 0.77 1.65
CA ASP A 147 0.64 -0.66 1.39
C ASP A 147 0.59 -1.42 2.73
N GLY A 148 -0.62 -1.79 3.13
CA GLY A 148 -0.93 -2.43 4.41
C GLY A 148 -0.91 -3.95 4.36
N GLU A 149 -0.52 -4.56 5.48
CA GLU A 149 -0.75 -5.99 5.69
C GLU A 149 -2.25 -6.31 5.80
N ALA A 150 -2.59 -7.60 5.70
CA ALA A 150 -3.96 -8.05 5.83
C ALA A 150 -4.49 -7.87 7.26
N VAL A 151 -5.76 -7.45 7.38
CA VAL A 151 -6.46 -7.18 8.65
C VAL A 151 -6.41 -8.38 9.60
N TYR A 152 -6.49 -9.61 9.09
CA TYR A 152 -6.43 -10.81 9.92
C TYR A 152 -5.00 -11.30 10.21
N ALA A 153 -3.99 -10.73 9.54
CA ALA A 153 -2.58 -11.10 9.73
C ALA A 153 -1.87 -10.15 10.72
N SER A 154 -2.27 -8.87 10.77
CA SER A 154 -1.58 -7.88 11.59
C SER A 154 -2.51 -6.84 12.18
N ALA A 155 -2.31 -6.55 13.46
CA ALA A 155 -2.99 -5.46 14.17
C ALA A 155 -2.52 -4.08 13.70
N ASP A 156 -1.33 -3.97 13.09
CA ASP A 156 -0.80 -2.70 12.60
C ASP A 156 -1.73 -2.08 11.54
N SER A 157 -2.37 -2.88 10.70
CA SER A 157 -3.33 -2.38 9.70
C SER A 157 -4.55 -1.71 10.34
N LEU A 158 -4.98 -2.16 11.52
CA LEU A 158 -6.05 -1.51 12.27
C LEU A 158 -5.58 -0.17 12.84
N VAL A 159 -4.37 -0.12 13.41
CA VAL A 159 -3.77 1.10 13.96
C VAL A 159 -3.51 2.14 12.87
N ILE A 160 -2.93 1.73 11.73
CA ILE A 160 -2.73 2.61 10.59
C ILE A 160 -4.08 3.13 10.09
N GLY A 161 -5.09 2.25 10.02
CA GLY A 161 -6.43 2.60 9.56
C GLY A 161 -7.11 3.72 10.34
N THR A 162 -6.78 3.92 11.62
CA THR A 162 -7.35 5.00 12.45
C THR A 162 -6.62 6.34 12.28
N LEU A 163 -5.45 6.34 11.64
CA LEU A 163 -4.56 7.50 11.52
C LEU A 163 -4.49 8.06 10.10
N VAL A 164 -5.18 7.43 9.14
CA VAL A 164 -5.26 7.86 7.74
C VAL A 164 -6.61 8.49 7.44
N ASP A 165 -6.66 9.32 6.40
CA ASP A 165 -7.89 9.97 5.95
C ASP A 165 -8.91 8.98 5.37
N GLY A 166 -8.43 7.86 4.84
CA GLY A 166 -9.29 6.81 4.31
C GLY A 166 -8.61 5.46 4.12
N VAL A 167 -9.42 4.41 4.23
CA VAL A 167 -9.03 3.02 3.97
C VAL A 167 -9.74 2.50 2.73
N ILE A 168 -8.99 1.85 1.86
CA ILE A 168 -9.46 1.16 0.66
C ILE A 168 -9.26 -0.34 0.89
N LEU A 169 -10.36 -1.11 0.86
CA LEU A 169 -10.30 -2.55 1.04
C LEU A 169 -10.08 -3.26 -0.31
N VAL A 170 -8.97 -3.98 -0.44
CA VAL A 170 -8.66 -4.83 -1.57
C VAL A 170 -9.34 -6.19 -1.38
N VAL A 171 -10.19 -6.55 -2.34
CA VAL A 171 -10.98 -7.77 -2.37
C VAL A 171 -10.54 -8.60 -3.57
N CYS A 172 -10.07 -9.82 -3.32
CA CYS A 172 -9.75 -10.73 -4.41
C CYS A 172 -11.04 -11.31 -4.99
N ALA A 173 -11.34 -11.02 -6.24
CA ALA A 173 -12.51 -11.51 -6.95
C ALA A 173 -12.49 -13.05 -7.02
N GLU A 174 -13.65 -13.67 -6.87
CA GLU A 174 -13.86 -15.13 -6.89
C GLU A 174 -13.15 -15.93 -5.78
N GLU A 175 -12.18 -15.34 -5.06
CA GLU A 175 -11.47 -15.96 -3.93
C GLU A 175 -11.98 -15.46 -2.58
N THR A 176 -12.25 -14.16 -2.45
CA THR A 176 -12.69 -13.57 -1.18
C THR A 176 -14.19 -13.74 -1.02
N ARG A 177 -14.60 -14.56 -0.04
CA ARG A 177 -16.00 -14.69 0.35
C ARG A 177 -16.55 -13.35 0.85
N TRP A 178 -17.79 -13.05 0.48
CA TRP A 178 -18.49 -11.82 0.88
C TRP A 178 -18.45 -11.58 2.39
N GLU A 179 -18.71 -12.63 3.19
CA GLU A 179 -18.76 -12.55 4.65
C GLU A 179 -17.39 -12.21 5.24
N VAL A 180 -16.31 -12.67 4.60
CA VAL A 180 -14.94 -12.39 5.01
C VAL A 180 -14.58 -10.93 4.73
N ALA A 181 -14.94 -10.42 3.55
CA ALA A 181 -14.75 -9.01 3.22
C ALA A 181 -15.58 -8.10 4.15
N GLN A 182 -16.84 -8.46 4.41
CA GLN A 182 -17.72 -7.73 5.30
C GLN A 182 -17.19 -7.71 6.74
N ALA A 183 -16.71 -8.84 7.26
CA ALA A 183 -16.15 -8.92 8.60
C ALA A 183 -14.82 -8.13 8.73
N ALA A 184 -14.00 -8.06 7.68
CA ALA A 184 -12.81 -7.23 7.65
C ALA A 184 -13.14 -5.73 7.64
N ALA A 185 -14.12 -5.33 6.81
CA ALA A 185 -14.65 -3.96 6.80
C ALA A 185 -15.20 -3.56 8.17
N GLN A 186 -15.99 -4.43 8.82
CA GLN A 186 -16.51 -4.20 10.16
C GLN A 186 -15.40 -4.03 11.19
N ARG A 187 -14.33 -4.85 11.16
CA ARG A 187 -13.18 -4.69 12.06
C ARG A 187 -12.50 -3.35 11.90
N LEU A 188 -12.28 -2.91 10.66
CA LEU A 188 -11.69 -1.60 10.36
C LEU A 188 -12.58 -0.47 10.92
N THR A 189 -13.87 -0.50 10.63
CA THR A 189 -14.82 0.52 11.12
C THR A 189 -14.94 0.51 12.64
N GLN A 190 -14.97 -0.65 13.28
CA GLN A 190 -15.00 -0.78 14.75
C GLN A 190 -13.72 -0.27 15.42
N ALA A 191 -12.57 -0.38 14.75
CA ALA A 191 -11.32 0.22 15.21
C ALA A 191 -11.33 1.76 15.09
N GLY A 192 -12.26 2.33 14.31
CA GLY A 192 -12.37 3.77 14.06
C GLY A 192 -11.84 4.21 12.69
N ALA A 193 -11.53 3.26 11.79
CA ALA A 193 -11.07 3.58 10.44
C ALA A 193 -12.22 4.04 9.53
N ARG A 194 -11.94 5.04 8.68
CA ARG A 194 -12.87 5.52 7.66
C ARG A 194 -12.71 4.69 6.39
N LEU A 195 -13.61 3.74 6.15
CA LEU A 195 -13.62 2.99 4.89
C LEU A 195 -14.23 3.85 3.78
N ILE A 196 -13.46 4.14 2.73
CA ILE A 196 -13.85 5.08 1.65
C ILE A 196 -14.13 4.37 0.32
N GLY A 197 -13.76 3.10 0.21
CA GLY A 197 -13.95 2.34 -1.03
C GLY A 197 -13.33 0.95 -0.97
N SER A 198 -13.38 0.28 -2.12
CA SER A 198 -12.80 -1.04 -2.30
C SER A 198 -12.25 -1.23 -3.71
N VAL A 199 -11.19 -2.03 -3.84
CA VAL A 199 -10.63 -2.47 -5.12
C VAL A 199 -10.92 -3.95 -5.28
N PHE A 200 -11.59 -4.33 -6.36
CA PHE A 200 -11.68 -5.73 -6.76
C PHE A 200 -10.46 -6.09 -7.60
N ASN A 201 -9.69 -7.07 -7.17
CA ASN A 201 -8.48 -7.55 -7.85
C ASN A 201 -8.67 -8.99 -8.37
N LYS A 202 -7.86 -9.42 -9.34
CA LYS A 202 -7.89 -10.76 -9.99
C LYS A 202 -9.22 -11.15 -10.65
N ARG A 203 -10.06 -10.17 -11.03
CA ARG A 203 -11.31 -10.45 -11.75
C ARG A 203 -11.03 -11.14 -13.09
N LYS A 204 -11.75 -12.23 -13.37
CA LYS A 204 -11.71 -12.89 -14.68
C LYS A 204 -12.83 -12.35 -15.56
N TYR A 205 -12.49 -12.04 -16.80
CA TYR A 205 -13.48 -11.76 -17.84
C TYR A 205 -13.83 -13.08 -18.54
N TYR A 206 -15.03 -13.59 -18.28
CA TYR A 206 -15.52 -14.81 -18.93
C TYR A 206 -15.99 -14.58 -20.37
N MET A 207 -16.07 -13.32 -20.82
CA MET A 207 -16.32 -12.97 -22.22
C MET A 207 -15.09 -12.28 -22.80
N PRO A 208 -14.83 -12.42 -24.11
CA PRO A 208 -13.77 -11.71 -24.79
C PRO A 208 -13.88 -10.20 -24.51
N LYS A 209 -12.76 -9.59 -24.11
CA LYS A 209 -12.64 -8.18 -23.71
C LYS A 209 -13.30 -7.19 -24.69
N TRP A 210 -13.17 -7.42 -26.00
CA TRP A 210 -13.79 -6.59 -27.04
C TRP A 210 -15.33 -6.53 -26.96
N LEU A 211 -15.98 -7.51 -26.33
CA LEU A 211 -17.42 -7.51 -26.11
C LEU A 211 -17.85 -6.69 -24.88
N TYR A 212 -16.96 -6.54 -23.89
CA TYR A 212 -17.20 -5.72 -22.70
C TYR A 212 -17.02 -4.23 -22.99
N ASP A 213 -16.02 -3.86 -23.80
CA ASP A 213 -15.72 -2.44 -24.11
C ASP A 213 -16.80 -1.76 -24.98
N ASN A 214 -17.73 -2.56 -25.55
CA ASN A 214 -18.80 -2.10 -26.46
C ASN A 214 -20.22 -2.21 -25.84
N LEU A 215 -20.32 -2.46 -24.54
CA LEU A 215 -21.57 -2.47 -23.76
C LEU A 215 -21.64 -1.26 -22.82
#